data_AF-A0A975F3Y1-F1
#
_entry.id   AF-A0A975F3Y1-F1
#
_cell.length_a   1.000
_cell.length_b   1.000
_cell.length_c   1.000
_cell.angle_alpha   90.00
_cell.angle_beta   90.00
_cell.angle_gamma   90.00
#
_symmetry.space_group_name_H-M   'P 1'
#
loop_
_entity.id
_entity.type
_entity.pdbx_description
1 polymer ?
#
loop_
_entity_poly.entity_id
_entity_poly.type
_entity_poly.pdbx_seq_one_letter_code
_entity_poly.pdbx_strand_id
1 'polypeptide(L)'
;MKNKLPFLCACVFLLSRIFAGETAKNTAAEIAAESAKKATVEKSIEFIEESLRKVTAAADKRALYIFLGSLYEQLARYDSARESYAAAAGIAAGDVENMPKKSNEQLVLDAVRCALSLGDGALADSYLNSAVRNSDDKEIQAYIKLYSQWSSLCKADKPSEVDETVVLLKAYAQMPSLETVRPAVFLTLWYLTGEEEYSAKLKKQFPSSMEAAIVSGKVQLMPAPFWFFVPHSPLALSKITDSAIDEFSAEKSSAAGSAASTETLSASAASSSNASDPASDSESEKPLYLQLGLFRERENAQTLVSRLVEKGFASKILSEKRKSGTTYYIVAVDYEDGSVASELRTAGFDCYPVFQ
;
A
#
# COMPACT_ATOMS: atom_id res chain seq x y z
N MET A 1 88.03 -13.49 23.86
CA MET A 1 87.88 -12.91 25.22
C MET A 1 86.84 -11.81 25.13
N LYS A 2 85.62 -12.06 25.64
CA LYS A 2 85.05 -11.44 26.87
C LYS A 2 85.00 -9.91 26.74
N ASN A 3 83.87 -9.25 26.50
CA ASN A 3 82.70 -8.95 27.35
C ASN A 3 82.34 -7.49 26.95
N LYS A 4 81.11 -6.96 26.84
CA LYS A 4 79.99 -6.90 27.78
C LYS A 4 78.70 -6.45 27.03
N LEU A 5 77.58 -7.03 27.45
CA LEU A 5 76.19 -6.57 27.28
C LEU A 5 75.88 -5.42 28.30
N PRO A 6 74.68 -4.81 28.39
CA PRO A 6 73.78 -4.14 27.43
C PRO A 6 73.68 -2.60 27.69
N PHE A 7 73.16 -1.82 26.75
CA PHE A 7 72.46 -0.57 27.09
C PHE A 7 71.00 -0.66 26.69
N LEU A 8 70.18 -0.81 27.74
CA LEU A 8 68.74 -0.68 27.76
C LEU A 8 68.40 0.78 27.40
N CYS A 9 67.81 1.02 26.23
CA CYS A 9 67.13 2.29 25.96
C CYS A 9 65.65 1.98 25.73
N ALA A 10 64.89 2.10 26.81
CA ALA A 10 63.44 2.14 26.80
C ALA A 10 63.01 3.49 26.20
N CYS A 11 62.60 3.50 24.94
CA CYS A 11 61.83 4.61 24.37
C CYS A 11 60.39 4.15 24.20
N VAL A 12 59.64 4.35 25.27
CA VAL A 12 58.31 4.96 25.33
C VAL A 12 57.54 5.00 24.00
N PHE A 13 56.48 4.20 23.97
CA PHE A 13 55.19 4.48 23.33
C PHE A 13 55.05 5.90 22.74
N LEU A 14 55.13 5.98 21.41
CA LEU A 14 54.27 6.89 20.66
C LEU A 14 53.63 6.05 19.55
N LEU A 15 52.48 5.47 19.93
CA LEU A 15 51.41 5.13 19.02
C LEU A 15 51.10 6.39 18.19
N SER A 16 51.79 6.57 17.06
CA SER A 16 51.25 7.36 15.96
C SER A 16 50.13 6.53 15.35
N ARG A 17 49.02 6.40 16.08
CA ARG A 17 47.72 6.33 15.44
C ARG A 17 47.60 7.66 14.73
N ILE A 18 47.98 7.65 13.45
CA ILE A 18 47.47 8.61 12.50
C ILE A 18 45.96 8.45 12.62
N PHE A 19 45.34 9.32 13.40
CA PHE A 19 43.96 9.72 13.21
C PHE A 19 43.92 10.22 11.77
N ALA A 20 43.70 9.29 10.83
CA ALA A 20 42.99 9.64 9.63
C ALA A 20 41.73 10.32 10.16
N GLY A 21 41.61 11.62 9.89
CA GLY A 21 40.42 12.37 10.26
C GLY A 21 39.23 11.52 9.89
N GLU A 22 38.39 11.26 10.89
CA GLU A 22 37.11 10.59 10.72
C GLU A 22 36.23 11.56 9.94
N THR A 23 36.52 11.73 8.64
CA THR A 23 35.50 12.10 7.69
C THR A 23 34.52 10.94 7.78
N ALA A 24 33.47 11.12 8.59
CA ALA A 24 32.31 10.25 8.61
C ALA A 24 31.94 10.00 7.16
N LYS A 25 32.33 8.84 6.63
CA LYS A 25 31.87 8.42 5.33
C LYS A 25 30.41 8.13 5.59
N ASN A 26 29.54 9.01 5.12
CA ASN A 26 28.09 8.83 5.16
C ASN A 26 27.71 7.60 4.32
N THR A 27 28.04 6.41 4.82
CA THR A 27 27.77 5.15 4.12
C THR A 27 26.28 4.87 4.21
N ALA A 28 25.75 4.16 3.23
CA ALA A 28 24.34 3.82 3.20
C ALA A 28 23.92 3.00 4.43
N ALA A 29 24.78 2.09 4.89
CA ALA A 29 24.52 1.25 6.06
C ALA A 29 24.47 2.08 7.37
N GLU A 30 25.39 3.03 7.55
CA GLU A 30 25.36 3.92 8.72
C GLU A 30 24.13 4.82 8.73
N ILE A 31 23.76 5.39 7.57
CA ILE A 31 22.56 6.20 7.43
C ILE A 31 21.30 5.36 7.72
N ALA A 32 21.21 4.14 7.17
CA ALA A 32 20.09 3.25 7.43
C ALA A 32 19.98 2.89 8.92
N ALA A 33 21.09 2.52 9.56
CA ALA A 33 21.13 2.21 10.98
C ALA A 33 20.77 3.42 11.87
N GLU A 34 21.21 4.62 11.51
CA GLU A 34 20.88 5.85 12.23
C GLU A 34 19.44 6.31 12.00
N SER A 35 18.88 6.05 10.81
CA SER A 35 17.46 6.27 10.51
C SER A 35 16.56 5.42 11.40
N ALA A 36 16.93 4.16 11.65
CA ALA A 36 16.16 3.25 12.49
C ALA A 36 16.07 3.69 13.97
N LYS A 37 16.93 4.61 14.40
CA LYS A 37 16.92 5.19 15.76
C LYS A 37 16.00 6.40 15.88
N LYS A 38 15.43 6.90 14.78
CA LYS A 38 14.53 8.07 14.85
C LYS A 38 13.22 7.67 15.51
N ALA A 39 12.61 8.63 16.20
CA ALA A 39 11.42 8.39 17.02
C ALA A 39 10.18 7.95 16.22
N THR A 40 10.11 8.29 14.93
CA THR A 40 9.01 7.91 14.05
C THR A 40 9.54 7.52 12.67
N VAL A 41 8.71 6.82 11.90
CA VAL A 41 9.05 6.41 10.54
C VAL A 41 9.20 7.63 9.63
N GLU A 42 8.37 8.66 9.81
CA GLU A 42 8.45 9.93 9.06
C GLU A 42 9.80 10.62 9.30
N LYS A 43 10.24 10.72 10.56
CA LYS A 43 11.56 11.28 10.88
C LYS A 43 12.71 10.43 10.32
N SER A 44 12.50 9.12 10.21
CA SER A 44 13.46 8.22 9.57
C SER A 44 13.57 8.52 8.07
N ILE A 45 12.44 8.69 7.39
CA ILE A 45 12.36 9.07 5.97
C ILE A 45 13.02 10.42 5.72
N GLU A 46 12.63 11.45 6.48
CA GLU A 46 13.19 12.80 6.38
C GLU A 46 14.72 12.78 6.53
N PHE A 47 15.22 12.04 7.52
CA PHE A 47 16.66 11.88 7.73
C PHE A 47 17.37 11.22 6.54
N ILE A 48 16.77 10.18 5.93
CA ILE A 48 17.34 9.51 4.76
C ILE A 48 17.33 10.45 3.54
N GLU A 49 16.23 11.16 3.30
CA GLU A 49 16.10 12.13 2.20
C GLU A 49 17.11 13.27 2.30
N GLU A 50 17.31 13.82 3.49
CA GLU A 50 18.35 14.83 3.74
C GLU A 50 19.75 14.27 3.53
N SER A 51 19.97 13.02 3.94
CA SER A 51 21.26 12.35 3.79
C SER A 51 21.58 12.05 2.32
N LEU A 52 20.58 11.67 1.52
CA LEU A 52 20.71 11.43 0.07
C LEU A 52 21.28 12.64 -0.69
N ARG A 53 21.04 13.87 -0.21
CA ARG A 53 21.59 15.11 -0.79
C ARG A 53 23.09 15.29 -0.50
N LYS A 54 23.58 14.66 0.56
CA LYS A 54 24.95 14.79 1.08
C LYS A 54 25.84 13.61 0.66
N VAL A 55 25.25 12.46 0.34
CA VAL A 55 25.97 11.27 -0.13
C VAL A 55 26.51 11.50 -1.55
N THR A 56 27.82 11.37 -1.69
CA THR A 56 28.54 11.54 -2.97
C THR A 56 28.85 10.23 -3.66
N ALA A 57 29.00 9.13 -2.91
CA ALA A 57 29.29 7.82 -3.46
C ALA A 57 28.05 7.24 -4.16
N ALA A 58 28.19 6.89 -5.44
CA ALA A 58 27.08 6.40 -6.26
C ALA A 58 26.48 5.09 -5.71
N ALA A 59 27.32 4.17 -5.22
CA ALA A 59 26.87 2.90 -4.63
C ALA A 59 26.03 3.13 -3.36
N ASP A 60 26.49 4.01 -2.47
CA ASP A 60 25.75 4.37 -1.26
C ASP A 60 24.43 5.07 -1.60
N LYS A 61 24.45 6.02 -2.55
CA LYS A 61 23.25 6.71 -3.01
C LYS A 61 22.22 5.74 -3.59
N ARG A 62 22.68 4.80 -4.44
CA ARG A 62 21.86 3.73 -5.00
C ARG A 62 21.24 2.89 -3.88
N ALA A 63 22.05 2.38 -2.96
CA ALA A 63 21.60 1.56 -1.84
C ALA A 63 20.56 2.26 -0.97
N LEU A 64 20.73 3.56 -0.71
CA LEU A 64 19.76 4.36 0.05
C LEU A 64 18.43 4.54 -0.68
N TYR A 65 18.43 4.73 -1.99
CA TYR A 65 17.19 4.75 -2.76
C TYR A 65 16.46 3.40 -2.72
N ILE A 66 17.18 2.27 -2.77
CA ILE A 66 16.56 0.93 -2.65
C ILE A 66 15.91 0.77 -1.26
N PHE A 67 16.63 1.18 -0.21
CA PHE A 67 16.14 1.12 1.17
C PHE A 67 14.92 2.02 1.37
N LEU A 68 14.98 3.27 0.90
CA LEU A 68 13.89 4.22 0.99
C LEU A 68 12.66 3.76 0.19
N GLY A 69 12.85 3.20 -1.00
CA GLY A 69 11.76 2.62 -1.79
C GLY A 69 11.05 1.48 -1.06
N SER A 70 11.82 0.62 -0.38
CA SER A 70 11.26 -0.48 0.42
C SER A 70 10.45 0.05 1.61
N LEU A 71 10.92 1.11 2.27
CA LEU A 71 10.21 1.75 3.38
C LEU A 71 8.91 2.41 2.92
N TYR A 72 8.92 3.14 1.80
CA TYR A 72 7.70 3.72 1.23
C TYR A 72 6.69 2.65 0.84
N GLU A 73 7.13 1.54 0.25
CA GLU A 73 6.25 0.44 -0.14
C GLU A 73 5.56 -0.21 1.07
N GLN A 74 6.29 -0.40 2.18
CA GLN A 74 5.72 -0.88 3.45
C GLN A 74 4.66 0.06 4.03
N LEU A 75 4.75 1.36 3.73
CA LEU A 75 3.78 2.38 4.13
C LEU A 75 2.67 2.60 3.08
N ALA A 76 2.59 1.75 2.05
CA ALA A 76 1.69 1.89 0.91
C ALA A 76 1.84 3.24 0.16
N ARG A 77 2.99 3.92 0.29
CA ARG A 77 3.35 5.14 -0.47
C ARG A 77 3.94 4.76 -1.82
N TYR A 78 3.13 4.09 -2.64
CA TYR A 78 3.59 3.45 -3.87
C TYR A 78 4.23 4.43 -4.87
N ASP A 79 3.76 5.67 -4.95
CA ASP A 79 4.35 6.65 -5.88
C ASP A 79 5.78 7.03 -5.48
N SER A 80 6.00 7.33 -4.20
CA SER A 80 7.35 7.61 -3.67
C SER A 80 8.27 6.38 -3.75
N ALA A 81 7.71 5.18 -3.55
CA ALA A 81 8.44 3.92 -3.71
C ALA A 81 8.90 3.74 -5.16
N ARG A 82 7.98 3.92 -6.12
CA ARG A 82 8.25 3.87 -7.56
C ARG A 82 9.38 4.81 -7.96
N GLU A 83 9.32 6.07 -7.53
CA GLU A 83 10.36 7.06 -7.82
C GLU A 83 11.72 6.67 -7.26
N SER A 84 11.73 6.15 -6.03
CA SER A 84 12.96 5.69 -5.38
C SER A 84 13.58 4.51 -6.13
N TYR A 85 12.79 3.50 -6.52
CA TYR A 85 13.29 2.36 -7.28
C TYR A 85 13.77 2.76 -8.68
N ALA A 86 13.04 3.65 -9.38
CA ALA A 86 13.46 4.18 -10.67
C ALA A 86 14.76 4.98 -10.57
N ALA A 87 14.91 5.81 -9.53
CA ALA A 87 16.15 6.54 -9.25
C ALA A 87 17.32 5.60 -8.97
N ALA A 88 17.10 4.53 -8.19
CA ALA A 88 18.11 3.51 -7.93
C ALA A 88 18.54 2.77 -9.21
N ALA A 89 17.59 2.40 -10.07
CA ALA A 89 17.87 1.72 -11.34
C ALA A 89 18.69 2.58 -12.31
N GLY A 90 18.50 3.91 -12.26
CA GLY A 90 19.25 4.88 -13.08
C GLY A 90 20.70 5.10 -12.64
N ILE A 91 21.12 4.58 -11.48
CA ILE A 91 22.49 4.74 -10.98
C ILE A 91 23.31 3.49 -11.32
N ALA A 92 24.31 3.66 -12.19
CA ALA A 92 25.25 2.60 -12.56
C ALA A 92 26.30 2.36 -11.45
N ALA A 93 25.90 1.73 -10.36
CA ALA A 93 26.77 1.38 -9.24
C ALA A 93 26.47 -0.03 -8.71
N GLY A 94 27.49 -0.66 -8.13
CA GLY A 94 27.37 -1.98 -7.51
C GLY A 94 26.67 -1.96 -6.15
N ASP A 95 26.61 -3.14 -5.54
CA ASP A 95 26.00 -3.32 -4.22
C ASP A 95 26.89 -2.81 -3.09
N VAL A 96 26.26 -2.38 -2.00
CA VAL A 96 26.92 -2.00 -0.75
C VAL A 96 26.70 -3.12 0.28
N GLU A 97 27.72 -3.39 1.10
CA GLU A 97 27.64 -4.39 2.16
C GLU A 97 26.56 -4.01 3.19
N ASN A 98 25.84 -5.00 3.72
CA ASN A 98 24.74 -4.82 4.68
C ASN A 98 23.56 -3.96 4.18
N MET A 99 23.45 -3.75 2.87
CA MET A 99 22.32 -3.07 2.25
C MET A 99 21.54 -4.03 1.31
N PRO A 100 20.25 -3.73 1.02
CA PRO A 100 19.48 -4.53 0.08
C PRO A 100 20.15 -4.59 -1.29
N LYS A 101 20.30 -5.81 -1.82
CA LYS A 101 20.90 -6.09 -3.13
C LYS A 101 19.81 -6.39 -4.14
N LYS A 102 19.78 -5.63 -5.24
CA LYS A 102 18.84 -5.80 -6.34
C LYS A 102 19.53 -5.47 -7.64
N SER A 103 19.27 -6.25 -8.70
CA SER A 103 19.70 -5.89 -10.05
C SER A 103 18.93 -4.65 -10.54
N ASN A 104 19.44 -3.99 -11.58
CA ASN A 104 18.74 -2.84 -12.15
C ASN A 104 17.39 -3.25 -12.75
N GLU A 105 17.31 -4.45 -13.33
CA GLU A 105 16.09 -5.01 -13.86
C GLU A 105 15.06 -5.26 -12.76
N GLN A 106 15.50 -5.80 -11.62
CA GLN A 106 14.61 -6.00 -10.48
C GLN A 106 14.08 -4.67 -9.93
N LEU A 107 14.92 -3.63 -9.90
CA LEU A 107 14.49 -2.29 -9.46
C LEU A 107 13.46 -1.68 -10.41
N VAL A 108 13.62 -1.86 -11.72
CA VAL A 108 12.59 -1.45 -12.69
C VAL A 108 11.30 -2.24 -12.47
N LEU A 109 11.37 -3.55 -12.24
CA LEU A 109 10.18 -4.36 -11.94
C LEU A 109 9.50 -3.96 -10.61
N ASP A 110 10.27 -3.56 -9.60
CA ASP A 110 9.70 -3.02 -8.37
C ASP A 110 8.96 -1.70 -8.64
N ALA A 111 9.51 -0.82 -9.49
CA ALA A 111 8.82 0.39 -9.94
C ALA A 111 7.53 0.07 -10.74
N VAL A 112 7.55 -0.96 -11.60
CA VAL A 112 6.35 -1.48 -12.29
C VAL A 112 5.31 -1.95 -11.28
N ARG A 113 5.70 -2.75 -10.28
CA ARG A 113 4.80 -3.24 -9.23
C ARG A 113 4.15 -2.07 -8.50
N CYS A 114 4.91 -1.04 -8.13
CA CYS A 114 4.36 0.14 -7.48
C CYS A 114 3.40 0.93 -8.38
N ALA A 115 3.70 1.08 -9.68
CA ALA A 115 2.79 1.72 -10.63
C ALA A 115 1.47 0.94 -10.78
N LEU A 116 1.56 -0.40 -10.87
CA LEU A 116 0.39 -1.27 -10.89
C LEU A 116 -0.42 -1.15 -9.61
N SER A 117 0.21 -1.11 -8.43
CA SER A 117 -0.48 -0.89 -7.15
C SER A 117 -1.28 0.41 -7.13
N LEU A 118 -0.82 1.47 -7.80
CA LEU A 118 -1.55 2.73 -7.98
C LEU A 118 -2.70 2.63 -9.01
N GLY A 119 -2.83 1.51 -9.71
CA GLY A 119 -3.77 1.33 -10.82
C GLY A 119 -3.29 1.94 -12.14
N ASP A 120 -2.04 2.40 -12.23
CA ASP A 120 -1.50 3.05 -13.41
C ASP A 120 -0.84 2.04 -14.37
N GLY A 121 -1.68 1.38 -15.16
CA GLY A 121 -1.23 0.43 -16.19
C GLY A 121 -0.40 1.09 -17.31
N ALA A 122 -0.65 2.37 -17.62
CA ALA A 122 0.09 3.07 -18.67
C ALA A 122 1.54 3.36 -18.24
N LEU A 123 1.72 3.81 -17.00
CA LEU A 123 3.05 4.01 -16.42
C LEU A 123 3.78 2.68 -16.23
N ALA A 124 3.08 1.63 -15.79
CA ALA A 124 3.62 0.27 -15.73
C ALA A 124 4.15 -0.21 -17.10
N ASP A 125 3.37 -0.01 -18.17
CA ASP A 125 3.81 -0.34 -19.54
C ASP A 125 5.05 0.46 -19.97
N SER A 126 5.14 1.72 -19.59
CA SER A 126 6.29 2.55 -19.94
C SER A 126 7.59 1.99 -19.36
N TYR A 127 7.55 1.50 -18.11
CA TYR A 127 8.69 0.84 -17.47
C TYR A 127 8.96 -0.55 -18.07
N LEU A 128 7.92 -1.35 -18.33
CA LEU A 128 8.10 -2.68 -18.96
C LEU A 128 8.71 -2.59 -20.36
N ASN A 129 8.46 -1.49 -21.08
CA ASN A 129 9.05 -1.23 -22.39
C ASN A 129 10.45 -0.57 -22.34
N SER A 130 11.02 -0.38 -21.14
CA SER A 130 12.34 0.21 -20.95
C SER A 130 13.46 -0.86 -20.99
N ALA A 131 14.50 -0.71 -20.15
CA ALA A 131 15.68 -1.57 -20.13
C ALA A 131 15.38 -3.06 -19.83
N VAL A 132 14.27 -3.37 -19.16
CA VAL A 132 13.91 -4.77 -18.80
C VAL A 132 13.34 -5.57 -19.95
N ARG A 133 12.79 -4.93 -20.98
CA ARG A 133 12.01 -5.59 -22.05
C ARG A 133 12.72 -6.80 -22.66
N ASN A 134 14.02 -6.66 -22.89
CA ASN A 134 14.86 -7.66 -23.55
C ASN A 134 15.81 -8.36 -22.58
N SER A 135 15.46 -8.45 -21.29
CA SER A 135 16.29 -9.14 -20.30
C SER A 135 16.43 -10.63 -20.65
N ASP A 136 17.65 -11.17 -20.57
CA ASP A 136 17.91 -12.61 -20.74
C ASP A 136 17.66 -13.42 -19.45
N ASP A 137 17.37 -12.74 -18.34
CA ASP A 137 17.06 -13.38 -17.06
C ASP A 137 15.64 -13.96 -17.09
N LYS A 138 15.55 -15.28 -16.84
CA LYS A 138 14.29 -16.03 -16.91
C LYS A 138 13.28 -15.58 -15.85
N GLU A 139 13.74 -15.21 -14.66
CA GLU A 139 12.89 -14.73 -13.58
C GLU A 139 12.35 -13.34 -13.92
N ILE A 140 13.22 -12.45 -14.41
CA ILE A 140 12.80 -11.12 -14.90
C ILE A 140 11.76 -11.28 -16.03
N GLN A 141 11.98 -12.17 -16.99
CA GLN A 141 11.02 -12.45 -18.06
C GLN A 141 9.68 -13.01 -17.54
N ALA A 142 9.69 -13.79 -16.46
CA ALA A 142 8.47 -14.28 -15.83
C ALA A 142 7.64 -13.12 -15.23
N TYR A 143 8.30 -12.19 -14.53
CA TYR A 143 7.66 -11.01 -13.97
C TYR A 143 7.18 -10.03 -15.05
N ILE A 144 7.95 -9.82 -16.13
CA ILE A 144 7.50 -9.00 -17.27
C ILE A 144 6.17 -9.55 -17.81
N LYS A 145 6.11 -10.87 -18.05
CA LYS A 145 4.89 -11.51 -18.56
C LYS A 145 3.71 -11.33 -17.62
N LEU A 146 3.90 -11.54 -16.31
CA LEU A 146 2.86 -11.35 -15.30
C LEU A 146 2.39 -9.89 -15.26
N TYR A 147 3.33 -8.94 -15.15
CA TYR A 147 3.01 -7.52 -15.01
C TYR A 147 2.41 -6.92 -16.28
N SER A 148 2.71 -7.45 -17.46
CA SER A 148 1.95 -7.10 -18.67
C SER A 148 0.48 -7.50 -18.57
N GLN A 149 0.18 -8.65 -17.97
CA GLN A 149 -1.21 -9.06 -17.74
C GLN A 149 -1.90 -8.18 -16.69
N TRP A 150 -1.20 -7.87 -15.59
CA TRP A 150 -1.73 -6.96 -14.57
C TRP A 150 -1.96 -5.55 -15.11
N SER A 151 -1.07 -5.05 -15.98
CA SER A 151 -1.29 -3.81 -16.70
C SER A 151 -2.57 -3.83 -17.53
N SER A 152 -2.80 -4.91 -18.30
CA SER A 152 -4.06 -5.10 -19.04
C SER A 152 -5.29 -5.08 -18.12
N LEU A 153 -5.20 -5.69 -16.93
CA LEU A 153 -6.28 -5.66 -15.94
C LEU A 153 -6.54 -4.24 -15.40
N CYS A 154 -5.51 -3.43 -15.15
CA CYS A 154 -5.69 -2.03 -14.74
C CYS A 154 -6.46 -1.20 -15.78
N LYS A 155 -6.32 -1.56 -17.06
CA LYS A 155 -6.95 -0.86 -18.18
C LYS A 155 -8.33 -1.41 -18.53
N ALA A 156 -8.77 -2.50 -17.90
CA ALA A 156 -10.07 -3.09 -18.14
C ALA A 156 -11.16 -2.26 -17.45
N ASP A 157 -12.12 -1.79 -18.24
CA ASP A 157 -13.27 -1.03 -17.78
C ASP A 157 -14.50 -1.92 -17.53
N LYS A 158 -14.53 -3.10 -18.16
CA LYS A 158 -15.67 -4.01 -18.17
C LYS A 158 -15.24 -5.44 -17.85
N PRO A 159 -16.13 -6.26 -17.24
CA PRO A 159 -15.85 -7.68 -17.00
C PRO A 159 -15.45 -8.47 -18.25
N SER A 160 -16.02 -8.16 -19.43
CA SER A 160 -15.68 -8.85 -20.68
C SER A 160 -14.24 -8.59 -21.16
N GLU A 161 -13.60 -7.51 -20.67
CA GLU A 161 -12.24 -7.13 -21.07
C GLU A 161 -11.17 -7.88 -20.29
N VAL A 162 -11.54 -8.63 -19.24
CA VAL A 162 -10.60 -9.48 -18.49
C VAL A 162 -10.44 -10.89 -19.10
N ASP A 163 -11.33 -11.30 -20.00
CA ASP A 163 -11.39 -12.68 -20.52
C ASP A 163 -10.08 -13.11 -21.21
N GLU A 164 -9.52 -12.25 -22.06
CA GLU A 164 -8.24 -12.53 -22.73
C GLU A 164 -7.10 -12.71 -21.72
N THR A 165 -7.08 -11.87 -20.69
CA THR A 165 -6.10 -11.96 -19.61
C THR A 165 -6.27 -13.26 -18.82
N VAL A 166 -7.51 -13.67 -18.53
CA VAL A 166 -7.81 -14.94 -17.85
C VAL A 166 -7.31 -16.12 -18.68
N VAL A 167 -7.54 -16.12 -20.00
CA VAL A 167 -7.04 -17.17 -20.90
C VAL A 167 -5.51 -17.25 -20.87
N LEU A 168 -4.82 -16.11 -20.94
CA LEU A 168 -3.36 -16.06 -20.88
C LEU A 168 -2.82 -16.52 -19.53
N LEU A 169 -3.43 -16.11 -18.42
CA LEU A 169 -3.03 -16.54 -17.08
C LEU A 169 -3.25 -18.05 -16.88
N LYS A 170 -4.33 -18.63 -17.42
CA LYS A 170 -4.55 -20.09 -17.42
C LYS A 170 -3.44 -20.82 -18.17
N ALA A 171 -2.96 -20.28 -19.29
CA ALA A 171 -1.81 -20.83 -20.00
C ALA A 171 -0.53 -20.70 -19.14
N TYR A 172 -0.29 -19.52 -18.55
CA TYR A 172 0.89 -19.26 -17.72
C TYR A 172 1.01 -20.19 -16.52
N ALA A 173 -0.12 -20.55 -15.90
CA ALA A 173 -0.19 -21.51 -14.80
C ALA A 173 0.41 -22.88 -15.15
N GLN A 174 0.44 -23.26 -16.43
CA GLN A 174 0.97 -24.54 -16.91
C GLN A 174 2.41 -24.43 -17.46
N MET A 175 2.96 -23.23 -17.59
CA MET A 175 4.29 -23.02 -18.17
C MET A 175 5.39 -23.24 -17.11
N PRO A 176 6.36 -24.14 -17.34
CA PRO A 176 7.48 -24.33 -16.40
C PRO A 176 8.32 -23.07 -16.22
N SER A 177 8.49 -22.27 -17.28
CA SER A 177 9.28 -21.04 -17.26
C SER A 177 8.70 -19.93 -16.37
N LEU A 178 7.46 -20.08 -15.89
CA LEU A 178 6.76 -19.10 -15.06
C LEU A 178 6.53 -19.60 -13.64
N GLU A 179 7.29 -20.61 -13.21
CA GLU A 179 7.19 -21.19 -11.87
C GLU A 179 7.31 -20.14 -10.76
N THR A 180 8.27 -19.23 -10.86
CA THR A 180 8.51 -18.20 -9.85
C THR A 180 7.31 -17.29 -9.62
N VAL A 181 6.52 -17.02 -10.67
CA VAL A 181 5.33 -16.15 -10.60
C VAL A 181 4.02 -16.95 -10.49
N ARG A 182 4.08 -18.28 -10.47
CA ARG A 182 2.90 -19.15 -10.45
C ARG A 182 1.97 -18.91 -9.25
N PRO A 183 2.47 -18.63 -8.03
CA PRO A 183 1.61 -18.25 -6.91
C PRO A 183 0.77 -17.00 -7.23
N ALA A 184 1.41 -15.94 -7.73
CA ALA A 184 0.73 -14.72 -8.13
C ALA A 184 -0.29 -14.97 -9.25
N VAL A 185 0.05 -15.80 -10.25
CA VAL A 185 -0.89 -16.20 -11.33
C VAL A 185 -2.13 -16.90 -10.75
N PHE A 186 -1.96 -17.84 -9.83
CA PHE A 186 -3.11 -18.52 -9.20
C PHE A 186 -3.94 -17.58 -8.34
N LEU A 187 -3.30 -16.66 -7.59
CA LEU A 187 -4.04 -15.67 -6.82
C LEU A 187 -4.86 -14.79 -7.74
N THR A 188 -4.28 -14.28 -8.82
CA THR A 188 -4.99 -13.45 -9.80
C THR A 188 -6.14 -14.22 -10.45
N LEU A 189 -5.94 -15.48 -10.86
CA LEU A 189 -7.00 -16.30 -11.43
C LEU A 189 -8.15 -16.55 -10.44
N TRP A 190 -7.83 -16.90 -9.18
CA TRP A 190 -8.82 -17.03 -8.13
C TRP A 190 -9.60 -15.73 -7.89
N TYR A 191 -8.88 -14.60 -7.87
CA TYR A 191 -9.47 -13.28 -7.66
C TYR A 191 -10.46 -12.89 -8.77
N LEU A 192 -10.04 -13.08 -10.03
CA LEU A 192 -10.86 -12.73 -11.20
C LEU A 192 -12.07 -13.66 -11.36
N THR A 193 -11.89 -14.97 -11.18
CA THR A 193 -12.89 -15.98 -11.54
C THR A 193 -13.72 -16.50 -10.36
N GLY A 194 -13.17 -16.47 -9.15
CA GLY A 194 -13.74 -17.16 -7.99
C GLY A 194 -13.63 -18.69 -8.04
N GLU A 195 -12.90 -19.27 -9.00
CA GLU A 195 -12.73 -20.72 -9.11
C GLU A 195 -11.87 -21.25 -7.94
N GLU A 196 -12.45 -22.07 -7.06
CA GLU A 196 -11.77 -22.65 -5.88
C GLU A 196 -10.60 -23.57 -6.22
N GLU A 197 -10.52 -24.06 -7.45
CA GLU A 197 -9.40 -24.88 -7.90
C GLU A 197 -8.06 -24.15 -7.73
N TYR A 198 -8.01 -22.84 -7.99
CA TYR A 198 -6.78 -22.07 -7.87
C TYR A 198 -6.39 -21.82 -6.41
N SER A 199 -7.36 -21.57 -5.52
CA SER A 199 -7.11 -21.45 -4.08
C SER A 199 -6.60 -22.78 -3.49
N ALA A 200 -7.18 -23.90 -3.92
CA ALA A 200 -6.75 -25.24 -3.52
C ALA A 200 -5.33 -25.56 -4.04
N LYS A 201 -5.02 -25.20 -5.30
CA LYS A 201 -3.68 -25.35 -5.88
C LYS A 201 -2.64 -24.53 -5.12
N LEU A 202 -2.94 -23.27 -4.76
CA LEU A 202 -2.07 -22.44 -3.92
C LEU A 202 -1.74 -23.10 -2.59
N LYS A 203 -2.76 -23.53 -1.84
CA LYS A 203 -2.60 -24.16 -0.53
C LYS A 203 -1.79 -25.47 -0.60
N LYS A 204 -1.96 -26.24 -1.67
CA LYS A 204 -1.28 -27.53 -1.85
C LYS A 204 0.15 -27.40 -2.37
N GLN A 205 0.37 -26.56 -3.38
CA GLN A 205 1.65 -26.48 -4.10
C GLN A 205 2.58 -25.40 -3.52
N PHE A 206 2.02 -24.35 -2.93
CA PHE A 206 2.76 -23.19 -2.44
C PHE A 206 2.36 -22.78 -1.01
N PRO A 207 2.36 -23.70 -0.03
CA PRO A 207 1.80 -23.45 1.31
C PRO A 207 2.50 -22.32 2.09
N SER A 208 3.76 -22.01 1.76
CA SER A 208 4.55 -20.95 2.39
C SER A 208 4.49 -19.60 1.66
N SER A 209 3.76 -19.52 0.54
CA SER A 209 3.62 -18.27 -0.22
C SER A 209 2.66 -17.30 0.47
N MET A 210 2.87 -16.00 0.25
CA MET A 210 1.96 -14.96 0.74
C MET A 210 0.57 -15.11 0.11
N GLU A 211 0.51 -15.53 -1.16
CA GLU A 211 -0.72 -15.82 -1.89
C GLU A 211 -1.53 -16.94 -1.24
N ALA A 212 -0.88 -18.01 -0.79
CA ALA A 212 -1.54 -19.06 -0.03
C ALA A 212 -2.06 -18.56 1.33
N ALA A 213 -1.34 -17.65 1.99
CA ALA A 213 -1.80 -17.02 3.22
C ALA A 213 -3.04 -16.15 3.00
N ILE A 214 -3.08 -15.40 1.89
CA ILE A 214 -4.23 -14.57 1.48
C ILE A 214 -5.49 -15.43 1.27
N VAL A 215 -5.41 -16.48 0.43
CA VAL A 215 -6.59 -17.34 0.17
C VAL A 215 -6.99 -18.23 1.36
N SER A 216 -6.17 -18.22 2.42
CA SER A 216 -6.46 -18.88 3.69
C SER A 216 -6.99 -17.93 4.76
N GLY A 217 -7.10 -16.63 4.46
CA GLY A 217 -7.54 -15.60 5.42
C GLY A 217 -6.51 -15.24 6.49
N LYS A 218 -5.26 -15.73 6.38
CA LYS A 218 -4.20 -15.48 7.38
C LYS A 218 -3.54 -14.12 7.23
N VAL A 219 -3.60 -13.55 6.02
CA VAL A 219 -3.06 -12.23 5.68
C VAL A 219 -4.08 -11.55 4.78
N GLN A 220 -4.28 -10.26 4.99
CA GLN A 220 -5.17 -9.46 4.16
C GLN A 220 -4.40 -8.83 3.00
N LEU A 221 -5.04 -8.72 1.84
CA LEU A 221 -4.55 -7.85 0.77
C LEU A 221 -4.60 -6.41 1.24
N MET A 222 -3.49 -5.68 1.14
CA MET A 222 -3.52 -4.24 1.38
C MET A 222 -4.47 -3.58 0.37
N PRO A 223 -5.20 -2.53 0.77
CA PRO A 223 -6.09 -1.78 -0.12
C PRO A 223 -5.25 -1.00 -1.13
N ALA A 224 -4.81 -1.66 -2.19
CA ALA A 224 -4.17 -1.05 -3.34
C ALA A 224 -5.23 -0.84 -4.44
N PRO A 225 -5.26 0.34 -5.11
CA PRO A 225 -6.13 0.60 -6.25
C PRO A 225 -6.20 -0.55 -7.25
N PHE A 226 -5.06 -1.22 -7.52
CA PHE A 226 -5.02 -2.43 -8.34
C PHE A 226 -6.11 -3.45 -7.98
N TRP A 227 -6.08 -3.95 -6.74
CA TRP A 227 -7.00 -5.01 -6.31
C TRP A 227 -8.43 -4.47 -6.26
N PHE A 228 -8.62 -3.22 -5.87
CA PHE A 228 -9.95 -2.66 -5.71
C PHE A 228 -10.70 -2.39 -7.04
N PHE A 229 -9.99 -1.97 -8.09
CA PHE A 229 -10.63 -1.55 -9.35
C PHE A 229 -10.63 -2.60 -10.45
N VAL A 230 -9.80 -3.64 -10.33
CA VAL A 230 -9.80 -4.74 -11.30
C VAL A 230 -11.13 -5.50 -11.21
N PRO A 231 -11.85 -5.70 -12.33
CA PRO A 231 -13.09 -6.47 -12.33
C PRO A 231 -12.88 -7.87 -11.75
N HIS A 232 -13.65 -8.23 -10.72
CA HIS A 232 -13.44 -9.46 -9.95
C HIS A 232 -14.75 -10.19 -9.64
N SER A 233 -14.65 -11.48 -9.33
CA SER A 233 -15.80 -12.30 -8.93
C SER A 233 -16.29 -11.90 -7.52
N PRO A 234 -17.60 -11.69 -7.29
CA PRO A 234 -18.14 -11.38 -5.96
C PRO A 234 -17.82 -12.44 -4.89
N LEU A 235 -17.61 -13.70 -5.31
CA LEU A 235 -17.29 -14.83 -4.43
C LEU A 235 -15.89 -14.75 -3.81
N ALA A 236 -14.95 -14.05 -4.45
CA ALA A 236 -13.60 -13.88 -3.92
C ALA A 236 -13.58 -12.88 -2.74
N LEU A 237 -14.43 -11.85 -2.79
CA LEU A 237 -14.46 -10.78 -1.78
C LEU A 237 -15.02 -11.26 -0.44
N SER A 238 -16.10 -12.07 -0.45
CA SER A 238 -16.72 -12.58 0.78
C SER A 238 -15.73 -13.35 1.66
N LYS A 239 -14.83 -14.12 1.05
CA LYS A 239 -13.79 -14.87 1.78
C LYS A 239 -12.64 -14.01 2.31
N ILE A 240 -12.39 -12.85 1.70
CA ILE A 240 -11.40 -11.88 2.18
C ILE A 240 -11.98 -11.04 3.33
N THR A 241 -13.29 -10.79 3.33
CA THR A 241 -13.98 -9.99 4.35
C THR A 241 -14.47 -10.79 5.55
N ASP A 242 -14.85 -12.07 5.39
CA ASP A 242 -15.36 -12.90 6.49
C ASP A 242 -14.30 -13.24 7.55
N SER A 243 -13.01 -13.18 7.21
CA SER A 243 -11.92 -13.34 8.21
C SER A 243 -11.72 -12.11 9.10
N ALA A 244 -12.29 -10.94 8.75
CA ALA A 244 -12.12 -9.72 9.52
C ALA A 244 -13.07 -9.58 10.72
N ILE A 245 -14.16 -10.37 10.75
CA ILE A 245 -15.19 -10.27 11.81
C ILE A 245 -14.94 -11.18 13.01
N ASP A 246 -14.18 -12.27 12.84
CA ASP A 246 -13.94 -13.24 13.93
C ASP A 246 -12.73 -12.90 14.83
N GLU A 247 -11.70 -12.19 14.33
CA GLU A 247 -10.50 -11.87 15.13
C GLU A 247 -10.62 -10.58 15.96
N PHE A 248 -11.59 -9.69 15.68
CA PHE A 248 -11.82 -8.49 16.49
C PHE A 248 -12.77 -8.69 17.69
N SER A 249 -13.43 -9.85 17.79
CA SER A 249 -14.42 -10.13 18.84
C SER A 249 -13.92 -11.06 19.97
N ALA A 250 -12.69 -11.57 19.89
CA ALA A 250 -12.20 -12.64 20.78
C ALA A 250 -11.16 -12.21 21.84
N GLU A 251 -10.76 -10.94 21.94
CA GLU A 251 -9.86 -10.45 22.99
C GLU A 251 -10.48 -9.34 23.85
N LYS A 252 -11.49 -9.71 24.67
CA LYS A 252 -11.67 -9.18 26.04
C LYS A 252 -12.77 -9.91 26.80
N SER A 253 -12.47 -11.12 27.25
CA SER A 253 -13.18 -11.72 28.40
C SER A 253 -12.32 -12.78 29.07
N SER A 254 -11.27 -12.35 29.79
CA SER A 254 -10.75 -13.11 30.93
C SER A 254 -9.88 -12.23 31.83
N ALA A 255 -10.51 -11.52 32.76
CA ALA A 255 -9.88 -11.14 34.03
C ALA A 255 -10.96 -10.71 35.03
N ALA A 256 -11.72 -11.69 35.51
CA ALA A 256 -12.46 -11.55 36.75
C ALA A 256 -11.50 -11.86 37.91
N GLY A 257 -11.33 -10.92 38.84
CA GLY A 257 -10.52 -11.15 40.04
C GLY A 257 -10.32 -9.94 40.94
N SER A 258 -11.27 -9.72 41.86
CA SER A 258 -11.07 -9.18 43.21
C SER A 258 -11.30 -7.68 43.50
N ALA A 259 -12.51 -7.44 44.02
CA ALA A 259 -12.83 -6.86 45.35
C ALA A 259 -12.88 -5.33 45.60
N ALA A 260 -14.10 -4.93 45.97
CA ALA A 260 -14.53 -3.98 47.04
C ALA A 260 -14.25 -2.48 46.87
N SER A 261 -15.08 -1.51 47.27
CA SER A 261 -16.49 -1.35 47.67
C SER A 261 -16.70 0.18 47.84
N THR A 262 -17.97 0.63 47.84
CA THR A 262 -18.49 1.82 48.56
C THR A 262 -18.64 3.15 47.78
N GLU A 263 -19.93 3.49 47.55
CA GLU A 263 -20.66 4.79 47.62
C GLU A 263 -20.06 6.09 46.98
N THR A 264 -20.77 7.12 46.52
CA THR A 264 -22.16 7.61 46.63
C THR A 264 -22.43 8.64 45.50
N LEU A 265 -23.71 8.99 45.30
CA LEU A 265 -24.29 9.92 44.32
C LEU A 265 -23.92 11.42 44.50
N SER A 266 -23.64 12.16 43.42
CA SER A 266 -24.41 13.36 43.00
C SER A 266 -23.77 14.19 41.85
N ALA A 267 -24.64 14.52 40.90
CA ALA A 267 -24.71 15.64 39.96
C ALA A 267 -23.54 16.62 39.78
N SER A 268 -23.10 16.81 38.52
CA SER A 268 -23.33 18.05 37.76
C SER A 268 -22.89 17.88 36.31
N ALA A 269 -23.76 18.30 35.40
CA ALA A 269 -23.44 18.57 34.02
C ALA A 269 -22.59 19.84 33.89
N ALA A 270 -21.69 19.85 32.90
CA ALA A 270 -21.27 20.95 32.01
C ALA A 270 -19.75 20.92 31.73
N SER A 271 -19.45 20.60 30.47
CA SER A 271 -18.50 21.27 29.54
C SER A 271 -17.00 21.26 29.91
N SER A 272 -16.05 21.01 29.01
CA SER A 272 -15.80 21.69 27.73
C SER A 272 -14.78 20.85 26.93
N SER A 273 -15.07 20.39 25.71
CA SER A 273 -14.77 21.02 24.40
C SER A 273 -13.27 21.18 24.08
N ASN A 274 -12.84 20.55 22.97
CA ASN A 274 -12.09 21.22 21.90
C ASN A 274 -11.91 20.27 20.70
N ALA A 275 -12.85 20.31 19.77
CA ALA A 275 -12.55 20.24 18.35
C ALA A 275 -13.34 21.39 17.72
N SER A 276 -12.60 22.47 17.51
CA SER A 276 -13.01 23.79 17.08
C SER A 276 -13.62 23.79 15.68
N ASP A 277 -14.82 24.35 15.58
CA ASP A 277 -15.22 25.17 14.42
C ASP A 277 -14.18 26.27 14.21
N PRO A 278 -13.81 26.59 12.96
CA PRO A 278 -13.59 27.97 12.59
C PRO A 278 -14.95 28.56 12.21
N ALA A 279 -15.53 29.33 13.12
CA ALA A 279 -16.45 30.39 12.73
C ALA A 279 -15.63 31.44 11.96
N SER A 280 -15.62 31.33 10.64
CA SER A 280 -15.47 32.51 9.79
C SER A 280 -16.87 32.95 9.39
N ASP A 281 -17.26 34.15 9.84
CA ASP A 281 -18.30 34.95 9.23
C ASP A 281 -17.97 35.12 7.74
N SER A 282 -18.58 34.26 6.95
CA SER A 282 -18.73 34.36 5.51
C SER A 282 -20.04 33.64 5.25
N GLU A 283 -20.99 34.29 4.58
CA GLU A 283 -22.29 33.71 4.18
C GLU A 283 -22.11 32.25 3.74
N SER A 284 -22.34 31.30 4.65
CA SER A 284 -22.07 29.90 4.38
C SER A 284 -23.21 29.42 3.49
N GLU A 285 -22.91 29.26 2.22
CA GLU A 285 -23.84 28.79 1.21
C GLU A 285 -24.54 27.52 1.72
N LYS A 286 -25.87 27.51 1.71
CA LYS A 286 -26.62 26.34 2.18
C LYS A 286 -26.34 25.19 1.22
N PRO A 287 -26.00 23.98 1.71
CA PRO A 287 -25.90 22.82 0.84
C PRO A 287 -27.19 22.64 0.03
N LEU A 288 -27.06 22.30 -1.24
CA LEU A 288 -28.18 22.00 -2.12
C LEU A 288 -28.80 20.64 -1.77
N TYR A 289 -27.95 19.66 -1.51
CA TYR A 289 -28.35 18.31 -1.12
C TYR A 289 -27.21 17.60 -0.37
N LEU A 290 -27.57 16.52 0.32
CA LEU A 290 -26.64 15.56 0.89
C LEU A 290 -26.44 14.43 -0.10
N GLN A 291 -25.19 14.17 -0.52
CA GLN A 291 -24.84 13.03 -1.36
C GLN A 291 -24.48 11.83 -0.49
N LEU A 292 -25.11 10.69 -0.78
CA LEU A 292 -24.88 9.43 -0.06
C LEU A 292 -24.14 8.38 -0.91
N GLY A 293 -24.12 8.54 -2.23
CA GLY A 293 -23.40 7.63 -3.11
C GLY A 293 -23.29 8.14 -4.53
N LEU A 294 -22.24 7.70 -5.22
CA LEU A 294 -21.97 7.97 -6.63
C LEU A 294 -21.76 6.63 -7.33
N PHE A 295 -22.59 6.33 -8.33
CA PHE A 295 -22.61 5.04 -9.01
C PHE A 295 -22.41 5.22 -10.51
N ARG A 296 -21.74 4.25 -11.15
CA ARG A 296 -21.63 4.19 -12.61
C ARG A 296 -22.88 3.58 -13.26
N GLU A 297 -23.50 2.62 -12.58
CA GLU A 297 -24.72 1.92 -13.01
C GLU A 297 -25.96 2.43 -12.25
N ARG A 298 -27.09 2.56 -12.94
CA ARG A 298 -28.32 3.12 -12.36
C ARG A 298 -28.99 2.17 -11.37
N GLU A 299 -28.91 0.86 -11.63
CA GLU A 299 -29.49 -0.19 -10.79
C GLU A 299 -28.86 -0.21 -9.39
N ASN A 300 -27.55 0.07 -9.30
CA ASN A 300 -26.85 0.17 -8.02
C ASN A 300 -27.30 1.40 -7.22
N ALA A 301 -27.48 2.54 -7.89
CA ALA A 301 -28.06 3.73 -7.26
C ALA A 301 -29.49 3.47 -6.76
N GLN A 302 -30.30 2.73 -7.54
CA GLN A 302 -31.65 2.37 -7.16
C GLN A 302 -31.70 1.48 -5.91
N THR A 303 -30.73 0.57 -5.75
CA THR A 303 -30.63 -0.29 -4.56
C THR A 303 -30.41 0.53 -3.28
N LEU A 304 -29.57 1.58 -3.34
CA LEU A 304 -29.37 2.48 -2.20
C LEU A 304 -30.62 3.33 -1.92
N VAL A 305 -31.30 3.82 -2.96
CA VAL A 305 -32.58 4.54 -2.82
C VAL A 305 -33.63 3.67 -2.14
N SER A 306 -33.78 2.41 -2.52
CA SER A 306 -34.73 1.49 -1.88
C SER A 306 -34.45 1.35 -0.38
N ARG A 307 -33.18 1.19 0.03
CA ARG A 307 -32.79 1.12 1.45
C ARG A 307 -33.08 2.42 2.21
N LEU A 308 -32.90 3.58 1.57
CA LEU A 308 -33.21 4.87 2.17
C LEU A 308 -34.72 5.06 2.35
N VAL A 309 -35.51 4.70 1.35
CA VAL A 309 -36.99 4.77 1.39
C VAL A 309 -37.55 3.83 2.45
N GLU A 310 -37.01 2.60 2.59
CA GLU A 310 -37.37 1.67 3.67
C GLU A 310 -37.13 2.24 5.07
N LYS A 311 -36.16 3.15 5.21
CA LYS A 311 -35.82 3.84 6.45
C LYS A 311 -36.52 5.20 6.60
N GLY A 312 -37.42 5.55 5.67
CA GLY A 312 -38.24 6.75 5.73
C GLY A 312 -37.60 8.00 5.11
N PHE A 313 -36.47 7.89 4.43
CA PHE A 313 -35.80 9.05 3.82
C PHE A 313 -36.27 9.28 2.38
N ALA A 314 -36.66 10.51 2.08
CA ALA A 314 -36.95 10.96 0.72
C ALA A 314 -35.64 11.14 -0.07
N SER A 315 -35.32 10.19 -0.95
CA SER A 315 -34.10 10.20 -1.76
C SER A 315 -34.39 10.23 -3.27
N LYS A 316 -33.47 10.80 -4.04
CA LYS A 316 -33.55 10.94 -5.50
C LYS A 316 -32.24 10.57 -6.18
N ILE A 317 -32.33 10.26 -7.47
CA ILE A 317 -31.17 9.99 -8.33
C ILE A 317 -30.94 11.17 -9.26
N LEU A 318 -29.77 11.81 -9.16
CA LEU A 318 -29.31 12.82 -10.10
C LEU A 318 -28.35 12.18 -11.12
N SER A 319 -28.35 12.67 -12.36
CA SER A 319 -27.43 12.20 -13.40
C SER A 319 -26.40 13.27 -13.74
N GLU A 320 -25.11 12.95 -13.64
CA GLU A 320 -24.00 13.84 -13.97
C GLU A 320 -23.14 13.23 -15.08
N LYS A 321 -22.96 13.95 -16.19
CA LYS A 321 -22.04 13.55 -17.26
C LYS A 321 -20.72 14.29 -17.09
N ARG A 322 -19.63 13.55 -16.81
CA ARG A 322 -18.30 14.13 -16.61
C ARG A 322 -17.59 14.41 -17.93
N LYS A 323 -16.51 15.20 -17.87
CA LYS A 323 -15.66 15.57 -19.03
C LYS A 323 -15.14 14.37 -19.82
N SER A 324 -15.02 13.20 -19.18
CA SER A 324 -14.65 11.92 -19.81
C SER A 324 -15.74 11.31 -20.71
N GLY A 325 -16.96 11.86 -20.69
CA GLY A 325 -18.12 11.31 -21.39
C GLY A 325 -18.92 10.27 -20.60
N THR A 326 -18.40 9.81 -19.45
CA THR A 326 -19.07 8.86 -18.56
C THR A 326 -20.20 9.53 -17.79
N THR A 327 -21.37 8.90 -17.75
CA THR A 327 -22.52 9.31 -16.93
C THR A 327 -22.45 8.60 -15.58
N TYR A 328 -22.62 9.36 -14.50
CA TYR A 328 -22.75 8.86 -13.13
C TYR A 328 -24.14 9.16 -12.57
N TYR A 329 -24.57 8.32 -11.65
CA TYR A 329 -25.83 8.41 -10.92
C TYR A 329 -25.55 8.70 -9.45
N ILE A 330 -25.95 9.88 -9.00
CA ILE A 330 -25.75 10.36 -7.63
C ILE A 330 -27.03 10.10 -6.84
N VAL A 331 -26.92 9.44 -5.69
CA VAL A 331 -28.01 9.30 -4.73
C VAL A 331 -27.95 10.46 -3.75
N ALA A 332 -29.01 11.26 -3.72
CA ALA A 332 -29.09 12.50 -2.98
C ALA A 332 -30.36 12.56 -2.11
N VAL A 333 -30.25 13.22 -0.95
CA VAL A 333 -31.37 13.64 -0.10
C VAL A 333 -31.34 15.15 -0.02
N ASP A 334 -32.48 15.80 -0.15
CA ASP A 334 -32.56 17.26 -0.07
C ASP A 334 -32.10 17.78 1.29
N TYR A 335 -31.32 18.84 1.27
CA TYR A 335 -30.84 19.47 2.50
C TYR A 335 -31.90 20.47 2.97
N GLU A 336 -32.62 20.12 4.03
CA GLU A 336 -33.58 21.03 4.68
C GLU A 336 -32.89 21.79 5.83
N ASP A 337 -32.39 21.03 6.81
CA ASP A 337 -31.58 21.50 7.92
C ASP A 337 -30.48 20.49 8.26
N GLY A 338 -29.58 20.84 9.20
CA GLY A 338 -28.49 19.96 9.62
C GLY A 338 -28.95 18.68 10.35
N SER A 339 -30.25 18.53 10.65
CA SER A 339 -30.78 17.38 11.41
C SER A 339 -30.80 16.12 10.54
N VAL A 340 -31.15 16.23 9.26
CA VAL A 340 -31.23 15.11 8.31
C VAL A 340 -29.88 14.40 8.17
N ALA A 341 -28.77 15.13 8.21
CA ALA A 341 -27.43 14.55 8.16
C ALA A 341 -27.13 13.69 9.40
N SER A 342 -27.61 14.11 10.58
CA SER A 342 -27.46 13.35 11.83
C SER A 342 -28.35 12.10 11.83
N GLU A 343 -29.56 12.21 11.33
CA GLU A 343 -30.52 11.10 11.21
C GLU A 343 -30.01 10.03 10.24
N LEU A 344 -29.47 10.43 9.09
CA LEU A 344 -28.86 9.53 8.12
C LEU A 344 -27.70 8.73 8.73
N ARG A 345 -26.80 9.39 9.46
CA ARG A 345 -25.68 8.72 10.15
C ARG A 345 -26.16 7.78 11.24
N THR A 346 -27.17 8.19 12.00
CA THR A 346 -27.80 7.33 13.02
C THR A 346 -28.45 6.10 12.40
N ALA A 347 -29.00 6.22 11.19
CA ALA A 347 -29.55 5.12 10.41
C ALA A 347 -28.49 4.26 9.69
N GLY A 348 -27.21 4.59 9.84
CA GLY A 348 -26.08 3.85 9.27
C GLY A 348 -25.72 4.25 7.83
N PHE A 349 -26.10 5.45 7.40
CA PHE A 349 -25.74 6.00 6.09
C PHE A 349 -24.78 7.17 6.23
N ASP A 350 -23.64 7.10 5.55
CA ASP A 350 -22.75 8.23 5.39
C ASP A 350 -23.28 9.21 4.33
N CYS A 351 -23.05 10.49 4.57
CA CYS A 351 -23.46 11.56 3.69
C CYS A 351 -22.50 12.74 3.72
N TYR A 352 -22.39 13.42 2.57
CA TYR A 352 -21.56 14.60 2.39
C TYR A 352 -22.39 15.75 1.79
N PRO A 353 -22.27 16.98 2.32
CA PRO A 353 -22.98 18.13 1.76
C PRO A 353 -22.39 18.54 0.41
N VAL A 354 -23.27 18.82 -0.56
CA VAL A 354 -22.90 19.38 -1.86
C VAL A 354 -23.41 20.80 -1.95
N PHE A 355 -22.50 21.72 -2.24
CA PHE A 355 -22.75 23.15 -2.41
C PHE A 355 -22.81 23.50 -3.91
N GLN A 356 -23.24 24.72 -4.24
CA GLN A 356 -23.36 25.17 -5.63
C GLN A 356 -22.01 25.46 -6.29
#